data_AF-A0A1G0GGZ4-F1
#
_entry.id   AF-A0A1G0GGZ4-F1
#
_cell.length_a   1.000
_cell.length_b   1.000
_cell.length_c   1.000
_cell.angle_alpha   90.00
_cell.angle_beta   90.00
_cell.angle_gamma   90.00
#
_symmetry.space_group_name_H-M   'P 1'
#
loop_
_entity.id
_entity.type
_entity.pdbx_description
1 polymer ?
#
loop_
_entity_poly.entity_id
_entity_poly.type
_entity_poly.pdbx_seq_one_letter_code
_entity_poly.pdbx_strand_id
1 'polypeptide(L)'
;MRCQVMKSYQLILCAFLFIAPLYANAGWQVSQPESAIPREPFFQAGVQQKTAFMPAAYSSDAFPNQYANLGQPAPVYAVSISGSLKENIERIMGRYRWRVIWKAPFDYNFDGRVTGSSLPNVIEKLLQPFPLQAVMYMSNRTLTIVPRHTI
;
A
#
# COMPACT_ATOMS: atom_id res chain seq x y z
N MET A 1 57.22 21.91 30.98
CA MET A 1 56.43 22.56 29.91
C MET A 1 55.88 21.57 28.85
N ARG A 2 55.25 20.45 29.25
CA ARG A 2 54.58 19.51 28.30
C ARG A 2 53.10 19.25 28.60
N CYS A 3 52.60 19.72 29.75
CA CYS A 3 51.24 19.44 30.23
C CYS A 3 50.18 20.44 29.73
N GLN A 4 50.59 21.55 29.10
CA GLN A 4 49.68 22.59 28.63
C GLN A 4 49.12 22.30 27.22
N VAL A 5 49.85 21.50 26.43
CA VAL A 5 49.53 21.20 25.02
C VAL A 5 48.32 20.26 24.89
N MET A 6 48.12 19.32 25.83
CA MET A 6 46.98 18.39 25.79
C MET A 6 45.62 19.07 26.01
N LYS A 7 45.57 20.15 26.80
CA LYS A 7 44.31 20.89 27.07
C LYS A 7 43.82 21.65 25.84
N SER A 8 44.74 22.12 25.00
CA SER A 8 44.42 22.85 23.77
C SER A 8 43.71 21.98 22.74
N TYR A 9 44.17 20.74 22.55
CA TYR A 9 43.58 19.81 21.58
C TYR A 9 42.18 19.35 21.99
N GLN A 10 41.92 19.16 23.30
CA GLN A 10 40.59 18.82 23.78
C GLN A 10 39.59 19.95 23.57
N LEU A 11 40.01 21.21 23.78
CA LEU A 11 39.16 22.37 23.51
C LEU A 11 38.82 22.51 22.02
N ILE A 12 39.79 22.28 21.13
CA ILE A 12 39.57 22.32 19.68
C ILE A 12 38.61 21.21 19.24
N LEU A 13 38.76 20.00 19.79
CA LEU A 13 37.93 18.85 19.43
C LEU A 13 36.47 19.01 19.92
N CYS A 14 36.26 19.60 21.11
CA CYS A 14 34.94 19.97 21.59
C CYS A 14 34.31 21.07 20.72
N ALA A 15 35.06 22.10 20.32
CA ALA A 15 34.54 23.15 19.45
C ALA A 15 34.08 22.61 18.09
N PHE A 16 34.82 21.64 17.51
CA PHE A 16 34.46 21.05 16.22
C PHE A 16 33.16 20.23 16.27
N LEU A 17 32.93 19.49 17.37
CA LEU A 17 31.72 18.69 17.56
C LEU A 17 30.45 19.55 17.73
N PHE A 18 30.56 20.76 18.27
CA PHE A 18 29.41 21.67 18.44
C PHE A 18 29.01 22.41 17.15
N ILE A 19 29.90 22.53 16.17
CA ILE A 19 29.62 23.25 14.90
C ILE A 19 29.01 22.32 13.83
N ALA A 20 29.23 21.01 13.93
CA ALA A 20 28.75 20.02 12.95
C ALA A 20 27.22 20.00 12.69
N PRO A 21 26.31 20.21 13.67
CA PRO A 21 24.87 20.10 13.40
C PRO A 21 24.27 21.32 12.69
N LEU A 22 24.99 22.44 12.56
CA LEU A 22 24.47 23.64 11.88
C LEU A 22 24.47 23.54 10.34
N TYR A 23 25.15 22.53 9.77
CA TYR A 23 25.23 22.31 8.33
C TYR A 23 24.24 21.25 7.81
N ALA A 24 23.41 20.66 8.68
CA ALA A 24 22.44 19.63 8.31
C ALA A 24 21.04 20.21 8.04
N ASN A 25 20.96 21.25 7.20
CA ASN A 25 19.71 21.65 6.56
C ASN A 25 19.84 21.44 5.04
N ALA A 26 20.04 20.18 4.64
CA ALA A 26 19.75 19.76 3.28
C ALA A 26 18.22 19.85 3.12
N GLY A 27 17.75 20.98 2.59
CA GLY A 27 16.36 21.17 2.20
C GLY A 27 15.98 20.08 1.21
N TRP A 28 15.27 19.06 1.70
CA TRP A 28 14.57 18.08 0.87
C TRP A 28 13.38 18.78 0.24
N GLN A 29 13.66 19.65 -0.73
CA GLN A 29 12.66 20.27 -1.56
C GLN A 29 12.22 19.22 -2.57
N VAL A 30 11.14 18.49 -2.23
CA VAL A 30 10.40 17.69 -3.21
C VAL A 30 9.86 18.69 -4.23
N SER A 31 10.49 18.76 -5.39
CA SER A 31 9.90 19.40 -6.56
C SER A 31 8.52 18.78 -6.74
N GLN A 32 7.49 19.62 -6.62
CA GLN A 32 6.15 19.23 -7.04
C GLN A 32 6.28 18.80 -8.51
N PRO A 33 5.99 17.54 -8.88
CA PRO A 33 5.84 17.24 -10.29
C PRO A 33 4.59 18.00 -10.72
N GLU A 34 4.78 19.05 -11.53
CA GLU A 34 3.70 19.57 -12.36
C GLU A 34 3.03 18.36 -12.99
N SER A 35 1.72 18.22 -12.74
CA SER A 35 0.91 17.18 -13.34
C SER A 35 1.13 17.23 -14.84
N ALA A 36 1.87 16.27 -15.37
CA ALA A 36 1.99 16.04 -16.79
C ALA A 36 0.61 15.57 -17.26
N ILE A 37 -0.26 16.53 -17.56
CA ILE A 37 -1.51 16.29 -18.28
C ILE A 37 -1.06 15.91 -19.70
N PRO A 38 -1.24 14.65 -20.14
CA PRO A 38 -0.86 14.25 -21.49
C PRO A 38 -1.73 15.01 -22.48
N ARG A 39 -1.12 15.93 -23.24
CA ARG A 39 -1.78 16.67 -24.34
C ARG A 39 -1.70 15.86 -25.63
N GLU A 40 -2.19 14.62 -25.59
CA GLU A 40 -2.39 13.84 -26.81
C GLU A 40 -3.87 13.90 -27.23
N PRO A 41 -4.16 14.17 -28.52
CA PRO A 41 -5.52 14.39 -29.02
C PRO A 41 -6.40 13.14 -29.05
N PHE A 42 -5.87 11.99 -28.61
CA PHE A 42 -6.62 10.72 -28.54
C PHE A 42 -7.37 10.52 -27.23
N PHE A 43 -7.07 11.31 -26.20
CA PHE A 43 -7.92 11.40 -25.02
C PHE A 43 -8.82 12.63 -25.17
N GLN A 44 -9.82 12.50 -26.04
CA GLN A 44 -11.02 13.31 -25.90
C GLN A 44 -11.54 13.03 -24.49
N ALA A 45 -11.34 14.00 -23.58
CA ALA A 45 -12.14 14.13 -22.38
C ALA A 45 -13.56 14.44 -22.86
N GLY A 46 -14.24 13.40 -23.34
CA GLY A 46 -15.64 13.46 -23.66
C GLY A 46 -16.32 13.96 -22.41
N VAL A 47 -17.03 15.07 -22.55
CA VAL A 47 -18.18 15.40 -21.71
C VAL A 47 -18.83 14.07 -21.37
N GLN A 48 -18.87 13.71 -20.08
CA GLN A 48 -19.60 12.54 -19.64
C GLN A 48 -21.04 12.73 -20.12
N GLN A 49 -21.36 12.20 -21.30
CA GLN A 49 -22.71 11.78 -21.58
C GLN A 49 -22.98 10.79 -20.46
N LYS A 50 -23.89 11.21 -19.61
CA LYS A 50 -24.52 10.45 -18.55
C LYS A 50 -25.21 9.24 -19.20
N THR A 51 -24.43 8.28 -19.67
CA THR A 51 -24.88 6.93 -19.92
C THR A 51 -24.96 6.26 -18.56
N ALA A 52 -25.99 6.68 -17.83
CA ALA A 52 -26.68 5.75 -16.96
C ALA A 52 -26.90 4.50 -17.82
N PHE A 53 -26.32 3.38 -17.41
CA PHE A 53 -26.87 2.08 -17.78
C PHE A 53 -28.36 2.18 -17.52
N MET A 54 -29.17 2.32 -18.57
CA MET A 54 -30.60 2.11 -18.45
C MET A 54 -30.76 0.60 -18.38
N PRO A 55 -31.16 0.01 -17.24
CA PRO A 55 -31.78 -1.29 -17.33
C PRO A 55 -32.99 -1.10 -18.25
N ALA A 56 -33.13 -1.97 -19.24
CA ALA A 56 -34.35 -2.07 -20.03
C ALA A 56 -35.56 -1.92 -19.09
N ALA A 57 -36.51 -1.08 -19.49
CA ALA A 57 -37.72 -0.76 -18.75
C ALA A 57 -38.48 -2.04 -18.38
N TYR A 58 -38.11 -2.65 -17.27
CA TYR A 58 -38.89 -3.67 -16.59
C TYR A 58 -39.57 -2.94 -15.45
N SER A 59 -40.88 -2.81 -15.61
CA SER A 59 -41.79 -2.05 -14.76
C SER A 59 -41.45 -2.22 -13.28
N SER A 60 -41.20 -1.09 -12.61
CA SER A 60 -40.94 -1.01 -11.17
C SER A 60 -42.21 -1.18 -10.33
N ASP A 61 -43.36 -1.49 -10.96
CA ASP A 61 -44.63 -1.69 -10.26
C ASP A 61 -44.80 -3.11 -9.67
N ALA A 62 -43.96 -4.08 -10.03
CA ALA A 62 -44.17 -5.47 -9.61
C ALA A 62 -43.61 -5.80 -8.21
N PHE A 63 -42.60 -5.08 -7.73
CA PHE A 63 -42.01 -5.33 -6.41
C PHE A 63 -41.47 -4.03 -5.79
N PRO A 64 -42.15 -3.42 -4.80
CA PRO A 64 -41.59 -2.30 -4.07
C PRO A 64 -40.37 -2.81 -3.28
N ASN A 65 -39.17 -2.59 -3.83
CA ASN A 65 -37.91 -2.91 -3.19
C ASN A 65 -37.63 -1.92 -2.04
N GLN A 66 -38.40 -2.05 -0.96
CA GLN A 66 -38.22 -1.31 0.30
C GLN A 66 -36.86 -1.61 0.96
N TYR A 67 -36.13 -2.61 0.45
CA TYR A 67 -34.80 -3.01 0.92
C TYR A 67 -33.64 -2.58 0.00
N ALA A 68 -33.89 -1.99 -1.18
CA ALA A 68 -32.81 -1.56 -2.07
C ALA A 68 -31.94 -0.43 -1.49
N ASN A 69 -32.45 0.30 -0.50
CA ASN A 69 -31.75 1.42 0.15
C ASN A 69 -31.16 1.08 1.54
N LEU A 70 -31.23 -0.18 2.01
CA LEU A 70 -30.81 -0.55 3.37
C LEU A 70 -29.37 -1.10 3.47
N GLY A 71 -28.67 -1.27 2.36
CA GLY A 71 -27.29 -1.77 2.38
C GLY A 71 -26.35 -0.73 1.81
N GLN A 72 -25.58 -0.04 2.66
CA GLN A 72 -24.28 0.44 2.17
C GLN A 72 -23.58 -0.77 1.54
N PRO A 73 -23.13 -0.69 0.27
CA PRO A 73 -22.44 -1.81 -0.34
C PRO A 73 -21.29 -2.20 0.59
N ALA A 74 -21.27 -3.46 1.04
CA ALA A 74 -20.21 -3.95 1.91
C ALA A 74 -18.86 -3.54 1.30
N PRO A 75 -17.93 -2.99 2.09
CA PRO A 75 -16.68 -2.45 1.53
C PRO A 75 -15.94 -3.56 0.78
N VAL A 76 -16.00 -3.51 -0.55
CA VAL A 76 -15.33 -4.48 -1.41
C VAL A 76 -13.87 -4.07 -1.49
N TYR A 77 -13.00 -4.88 -0.90
CA TYR A 77 -11.57 -4.71 -1.05
C TYR A 77 -11.19 -5.24 -2.43
N ALA A 78 -10.92 -4.34 -3.37
CA ALA A 78 -10.41 -4.67 -4.69
C ALA A 78 -8.94 -4.25 -4.78
N VAL A 79 -8.06 -5.22 -5.04
CA VAL A 79 -6.64 -4.95 -5.27
C VAL A 79 -6.27 -5.44 -6.66
N SER A 80 -5.81 -4.52 -7.51
CA SER A 80 -5.20 -4.82 -8.80
C SER A 80 -3.70 -4.61 -8.66
N ILE A 81 -2.92 -5.64 -8.95
CA ILE A 81 -1.47 -5.62 -8.67
C ILE A 81 -0.75 -6.52 -9.66
N SER A 82 0.42 -6.05 -10.07
CA SER A 82 1.37 -6.72 -10.93
C SER A 82 2.75 -6.72 -10.26
N GLY A 83 3.57 -7.72 -10.56
CA GLY A 83 4.95 -7.84 -10.04
C GLY A 83 5.09 -8.71 -8.79
N SER A 84 6.06 -8.39 -7.94
CA SER A 84 6.42 -9.18 -6.75
C SER A 84 5.25 -9.31 -5.78
N LEU A 85 4.88 -10.55 -5.45
CA LEU A 85 3.85 -10.90 -4.48
C LEU A 85 4.21 -10.37 -3.09
N LYS A 86 5.48 -10.49 -2.69
CA LYS A 86 5.97 -9.96 -1.43
C LYS A 86 5.76 -8.46 -1.32
N GLU A 87 6.25 -7.69 -2.29
CA GLU A 87 6.13 -6.23 -2.30
C GLU A 87 4.66 -5.79 -2.35
N ASN A 88 3.85 -6.51 -3.13
CA ASN A 88 2.41 -6.27 -3.24
C ASN A 88 1.71 -6.46 -1.88
N ILE A 89 2.01 -7.56 -1.18
CA ILE A 89 1.45 -7.81 0.16
C ILE A 89 1.94 -6.76 1.15
N GLU A 90 3.23 -6.41 1.16
CA GLU A 90 3.78 -5.36 2.03
C GLU A 90 3.08 -4.01 1.78
N ARG A 91 2.81 -3.66 0.53
CA ARG A 91 2.10 -2.43 0.16
C ARG A 91 0.62 -2.44 0.56
N ILE A 92 -0.11 -3.54 0.37
CA ILE A 92 -1.50 -3.66 0.83
C ILE A 92 -1.54 -3.52 2.36
N MET A 93 -0.71 -4.28 3.06
CA MET A 93 -0.71 -4.34 4.52
C MET A 93 -0.18 -3.04 5.14
N GLY A 94 0.76 -2.37 4.48
CA GLY A 94 1.28 -1.06 4.87
C GLY A 94 0.19 0.01 4.97
N ARG A 95 -0.82 0.00 4.08
CA ARG A 95 -1.97 0.91 4.15
C ARG A 95 -2.77 0.77 5.44
N TYR A 96 -2.82 -0.44 6.01
CA TYR A 96 -3.54 -0.74 7.24
C TYR A 96 -2.63 -0.74 8.48
N ARG A 97 -1.35 -0.34 8.35
CA ARG A 97 -0.33 -0.38 9.41
C ARG A 97 -0.13 -1.78 9.99
N TRP A 98 -0.19 -2.80 9.13
CA TRP A 98 0.14 -4.17 9.50
C TRP A 98 1.61 -4.47 9.21
N ARG A 99 2.24 -5.24 10.11
CA ARG A 99 3.59 -5.75 9.90
C ARG A 99 3.52 -7.04 9.08
N VAL A 100 4.34 -7.14 8.05
CA VAL A 100 4.45 -8.36 7.23
C VAL A 100 5.75 -9.08 7.57
N ILE A 101 5.67 -10.39 7.81
CA ILE A 101 6.81 -11.28 8.01
C ILE A 101 6.78 -12.32 6.90
N TRP A 102 7.71 -12.20 5.96
CA TRP A 102 7.87 -13.14 4.86
C TRP A 102 8.80 -14.28 5.26
N LYS A 103 8.29 -15.50 5.40
CA LYS A 103 9.08 -16.71 5.71
C LYS A 103 9.17 -17.70 4.54
N ALA A 104 8.63 -17.35 3.37
CA ALA A 104 8.73 -18.20 2.20
C ALA A 104 10.12 -18.07 1.55
N PRO A 105 10.69 -19.18 1.02
CA PRO A 105 12.04 -19.18 0.45
C PRO A 105 12.14 -18.42 -0.88
N PHE A 106 11.03 -18.35 -1.63
CA PHE A 106 10.97 -17.70 -2.93
C PHE A 106 9.92 -16.59 -2.90
N ASP A 107 10.16 -15.58 -3.74
CA ASP A 107 9.16 -14.58 -4.09
C ASP A 107 8.49 -15.00 -5.41
N TYR A 108 7.23 -14.66 -5.56
CA TYR A 108 6.41 -15.05 -6.71
C TYR A 108 5.93 -13.81 -7.42
N ASN A 109 5.74 -13.88 -8.73
CA ASN A 109 5.05 -12.82 -9.46
C ASN A 109 3.56 -13.11 -9.46
N PHE A 110 2.77 -12.07 -9.20
CA PHE A 110 1.33 -12.10 -9.35
C PHE A 110 0.92 -10.99 -10.29
N ASP A 111 0.03 -11.29 -11.22
CA ASP A 111 -0.61 -10.31 -12.08
C ASP A 111 -2.11 -10.60 -12.13
N GLY A 112 -2.90 -9.62 -11.70
CA GLY A 112 -4.35 -9.74 -11.72
C GLY A 112 -5.06 -8.89 -10.69
N ARG A 113 -6.37 -9.15 -10.58
CA ARG A 113 -7.26 -8.45 -9.67
C ARG A 113 -7.89 -9.43 -8.69
N VAL A 114 -7.79 -9.11 -7.41
CA VAL A 114 -8.43 -9.88 -6.33
C VAL A 114 -9.46 -9.00 -5.64
N THR A 115 -10.66 -9.54 -5.46
CA THR A 115 -11.74 -8.88 -4.71
C THR A 115 -12.17 -9.74 -3.53
N GLY A 116 -12.41 -9.10 -2.38
CA GLY A 116 -12.85 -9.78 -1.17
C GLY A 116 -13.71 -8.89 -0.27
N SER A 117 -14.46 -9.53 0.62
CA SER A 117 -15.33 -8.86 1.61
C SER A 117 -14.54 -8.35 2.82
N SER A 118 -13.31 -8.82 3.02
CA SER A 118 -12.45 -8.45 4.13
C SER A 118 -10.97 -8.59 3.75
N LEU A 119 -10.08 -7.94 4.50
CA LEU A 119 -8.63 -8.06 4.30
C LEU A 119 -8.14 -9.52 4.35
N PRO A 120 -8.52 -10.35 5.35
CA PRO A 120 -8.15 -11.76 5.35
C PRO A 120 -8.63 -12.52 4.10
N ASN A 121 -9.86 -12.27 3.66
CA ASN A 121 -10.42 -12.92 2.46
C ASN A 121 -9.65 -12.54 1.19
N VAL A 122 -9.23 -11.27 1.06
CA VAL A 122 -8.38 -10.84 -0.05
C VAL A 122 -7.03 -11.54 -0.02
N ILE A 123 -6.37 -11.60 1.15
CA ILE A 123 -5.07 -12.26 1.29
C ILE A 123 -5.19 -13.76 0.98
N GLU A 124 -6.23 -14.42 1.45
CA GLU A 124 -6.49 -15.83 1.17
C GLU A 124 -6.64 -16.09 -0.34
N LYS A 125 -7.49 -15.32 -1.03
CA LYS A 125 -7.68 -15.44 -2.49
C LYS A 125 -6.41 -15.11 -3.27
N LEU A 126 -5.66 -14.13 -2.82
CA LEU A 126 -4.40 -13.71 -3.45
C LEU A 126 -3.30 -14.77 -3.31
N LEU A 127 -3.29 -15.54 -2.22
CA LEU A 127 -2.34 -16.63 -1.99
C LEU A 127 -2.82 -17.98 -2.52
N GLN A 128 -4.09 -18.10 -2.93
CA GLN A 128 -4.68 -19.33 -3.43
C GLN A 128 -3.91 -20.02 -4.57
N PRO A 129 -3.36 -19.32 -5.59
CA PRO A 129 -2.63 -19.97 -6.68
C PRO A 129 -1.21 -20.38 -6.31
N PHE A 130 -0.72 -20.01 -5.12
CA PHE A 130 0.66 -20.26 -4.68
C PHE A 130 0.69 -21.31 -3.56
N PRO A 131 1.80 -22.04 -3.38
CA PRO A 131 2.01 -22.96 -2.26
C PRO A 131 2.32 -22.18 -0.95
N LEU A 132 1.51 -21.15 -0.65
CA LEU A 132 1.69 -20.23 0.45
C LEU A 132 0.44 -20.19 1.33
N GLN A 133 0.63 -19.87 2.59
CA GLN A 133 -0.44 -19.64 3.56
C GLN A 133 -0.15 -18.38 4.36
N ALA A 134 -1.21 -17.63 4.66
CA ALA A 134 -1.19 -16.49 5.54
C ALA A 134 -1.63 -16.88 6.95
N VAL A 135 -0.88 -16.42 7.95
CA VAL A 135 -1.27 -16.46 9.36
C VAL A 135 -1.38 -15.02 9.85
N MET A 136 -2.60 -14.57 10.15
CA MET A 136 -2.88 -13.22 10.60
C MET A 136 -3.08 -13.20 12.11
N TYR A 137 -2.16 -12.54 12.82
CA TYR A 137 -2.25 -12.29 14.25
C TYR A 137 -2.93 -10.94 14.49
N MET A 138 -4.22 -10.98 14.81
CA MET A 138 -5.04 -9.78 14.98
C MET A 138 -4.58 -8.92 16.18
N SER A 139 -4.07 -9.54 17.24
CA SER A 139 -3.65 -8.86 18.48
C SER A 139 -2.48 -7.89 18.28
N ASN A 140 -1.51 -8.26 17.43
CA ASN A 140 -0.30 -7.47 17.18
C ASN A 140 -0.20 -6.97 15.72
N ARG A 141 -1.31 -7.06 14.97
CA ARG A 141 -1.42 -6.64 13.54
C ARG A 141 -0.26 -7.17 12.69
N THR A 142 0.06 -8.45 12.87
CA THR A 142 1.16 -9.10 12.13
C THR A 142 0.61 -10.16 11.18
N LEU A 143 0.98 -10.06 9.91
CA LEU A 143 0.76 -11.08 8.90
C LEU A 143 2.05 -11.85 8.69
N THR A 144 2.01 -13.17 8.84
CA THR A 144 3.14 -14.05 8.51
C THR A 144 2.78 -14.89 7.29
N ILE A 145 3.63 -14.86 6.26
CA ILE A 145 3.49 -15.70 5.07
C ILE A 145 4.44 -16.88 5.21
N VAL A 146 3.90 -18.09 5.18
CA VAL A 146 4.65 -19.35 5.30
C VAL A 146 4.36 -20.27 4.12
N PRO A 147 5.28 -21.18 3.77
CA PRO A 147 5.00 -22.24 2.81
C PRO A 147 3.85 -23.14 3.30
N ARG A 148 2.87 -23.39 2.42
CA ARG A 148 1.78 -24.32 2.69
C ARG A 148 2.35 -25.73 2.61
N HIS A 149 2.26 -26.49 3.70
CA HIS A 149 2.61 -27.90 3.66
C HIS A 149 1.46 -28.64 2.97
N THR A 150 1.67 -29.07 1.73
CA THR A 150 0.81 -30.06 1.08
C THR A 150 1.08 -31.39 1.76
N ILE A 151 0.10 -31.89 2.52
CA ILE A 151 0.06 -33.25 3.04
C ILE A 151 -0.25 -34.19 1.86
#